data_AF-A0AAD9B0Y7-F1
#
_entry.id   AF-A0AAD9B0Y7-F1
#
_cell.length_a   1.000
_cell.length_b   1.000
_cell.length_c   1.000
_cell.angle_alpha   90.00
_cell.angle_beta   90.00
_cell.angle_gamma   90.00
#
_symmetry.space_group_name_H-M   'P 1'
#
loop_
_entity.id
_entity.type
_entity.pdbx_description
1 polymer ?
#
loop_
_entity_poly.entity_id
_entity_poly.type
_entity_poly.pdbx_seq_one_letter_code
_entity_poly.pdbx_strand_id
1 'polypeptide(L)'
;MVENLKEHSLIAHRVINDHVHSVGGLLNIAYTKELLLSAASARQKYHIYLDDQRRLKQDEKKTQKRKGMMEEITQMKAKKKRMEEDIRVLMKSADNNAEKAESQGQLSFISKSNGLRRAAKEKERHLETLERQLTDKLKELRDTP
;
A
#
# COMPACT_ATOMS: atom_id res chain seq x y z
N MET A 1 10.40 -26.95 24.40
CA MET A 1 9.20 -26.52 23.64
C MET A 1 9.62 -26.44 22.18
N VAL A 2 9.03 -27.22 21.28
CA VAL A 2 9.46 -27.22 19.87
C VAL A 2 9.00 -25.90 19.22
N GLU A 3 9.97 -25.05 18.88
CA GLU A 3 9.82 -23.63 18.52
C GLU A 3 9.00 -23.34 17.25
N ASN A 4 8.49 -24.38 16.56
CA ASN A 4 7.85 -24.28 15.24
C ASN A 4 6.39 -24.78 15.22
N LEU A 5 5.76 -25.02 16.37
CA LEU A 5 4.32 -25.33 16.43
C LEU A 5 3.48 -24.05 16.50
N LYS A 6 2.53 -23.90 15.57
CA LYS A 6 1.51 -22.84 15.64
C LYS A 6 0.52 -23.12 16.78
N GLU A 7 -0.11 -22.07 17.29
CA GLU A 7 -1.08 -22.12 18.41
C GLU A 7 -2.15 -23.20 18.23
N HIS A 8 -2.75 -23.31 17.05
CA HIS A 8 -3.76 -24.35 16.77
C HIS A 8 -3.25 -25.79 16.98
N SER A 9 -1.98 -26.05 16.66
CA SER A 9 -1.37 -27.36 16.88
C SER A 9 -1.14 -27.64 18.37
N LEU A 10 -0.79 -26.60 19.15
CA LEU A 10 -0.66 -26.71 20.61
C LEU A 10 -2.01 -26.98 21.27
N ILE A 11 -3.07 -26.28 20.84
CA ILE A 11 -4.44 -26.52 21.32
C ILE A 11 -4.85 -27.96 21.01
N ALA A 12 -4.64 -28.43 19.78
CA ALA A 12 -4.96 -29.80 19.39
C ALA A 12 -4.22 -30.84 20.23
N HIS A 13 -2.90 -30.66 20.46
CA HIS A 13 -2.12 -31.55 21.31
C HIS A 13 -2.66 -31.59 22.74
N ARG A 14 -3.02 -30.44 23.30
CA ARG A 14 -3.61 -30.36 24.64
C ARG A 14 -4.93 -31.12 24.72
N VAL A 15 -5.83 -30.90 23.78
CA VAL A 15 -7.12 -31.60 23.73
C VAL A 15 -6.94 -33.13 23.63
N ILE A 16 -6.02 -33.57 22.77
CA ILE A 16 -5.69 -35.00 22.65
C ILE A 16 -5.14 -35.54 23.98
N ASN A 17 -4.17 -34.84 24.56
CA ASN A 17 -3.54 -35.24 25.81
C ASN A 17 -4.56 -35.34 26.96
N ASP A 18 -5.40 -34.32 27.13
CA ASP A 18 -6.43 -34.27 28.18
C ASP A 18 -7.43 -35.42 28.01
N HIS A 19 -7.83 -35.73 26.76
CA HIS A 19 -8.71 -36.86 26.48
C HIS A 19 -8.05 -38.21 26.82
N VAL A 20 -6.79 -38.43 26.41
CA VAL A 20 -6.03 -39.65 26.71
C VAL A 20 -5.91 -39.88 28.21
N HIS A 21 -5.66 -38.82 28.99
CA HIS A 21 -5.59 -38.90 30.44
C HIS A 21 -6.95 -39.23 31.06
N SER A 22 -8.03 -38.59 30.58
CA SER A 22 -9.39 -38.82 31.06
C SER A 22 -9.85 -40.27 30.88
N VAL A 23 -9.50 -40.92 29.77
CA VAL A 23 -9.87 -42.32 29.49
C VAL A 23 -8.91 -43.35 30.14
N GLY A 24 -7.90 -42.90 30.88
CA GLY A 24 -6.96 -43.77 31.58
C GLY A 24 -5.88 -44.40 30.68
N GLY A 25 -5.55 -43.75 29.55
CA GLY A 25 -4.45 -44.16 28.66
C GLY A 25 -4.88 -44.58 27.26
N LEU A 26 -3.89 -44.77 26.38
CA LEU A 26 -4.11 -45.00 24.94
C LEU A 26 -4.90 -46.28 24.62
N LEU A 27 -4.76 -47.33 25.45
CA LEU A 27 -5.40 -48.62 25.22
C LEU A 27 -6.92 -48.60 25.45
N ASN A 28 -7.43 -47.59 26.15
CA ASN A 28 -8.84 -47.46 26.49
C ASN A 28 -9.62 -46.57 25.50
N ILE A 29 -8.96 -46.09 24.44
CA ILE A 29 -9.59 -45.23 23.43
C ILE A 29 -10.43 -46.08 22.47
N ALA A 30 -11.70 -45.69 22.30
CA ALA A 30 -12.56 -46.32 21.31
C ALA A 30 -12.19 -45.89 19.88
N TYR A 31 -11.85 -46.86 19.02
CA TYR A 31 -11.58 -46.63 17.60
C TYR A 31 -12.88 -46.50 16.80
N THR A 32 -13.56 -45.37 16.94
CA THR A 32 -14.79 -45.09 16.19
C THR A 32 -14.51 -44.90 14.71
N LYS A 33 -15.51 -45.18 13.86
CA LYS A 33 -15.44 -44.95 12.41
C LYS A 33 -15.10 -43.50 12.08
N GLU A 34 -15.59 -42.56 12.88
CA GLU A 34 -15.32 -41.12 12.73
C GLU A 34 -13.86 -40.78 12.97
N LEU A 35 -13.24 -41.36 14.01
CA LEU A 35 -11.82 -41.18 14.30
C LEU A 35 -10.95 -41.68 13.15
N LEU A 36 -11.26 -42.87 12.63
CA LEU A 36 -10.55 -43.46 11.49
C LEU A 36 -10.70 -42.62 10.21
N LEU A 37 -11.92 -42.14 9.91
CA LEU A 37 -12.16 -41.24 8.77
C LEU A 37 -11.45 -39.90 8.92
N SER A 38 -11.41 -39.35 10.14
CA SER A 38 -10.69 -38.11 10.43
C SER A 38 -9.19 -38.28 10.21
N ALA A 39 -8.60 -39.38 10.71
CA ALA A 39 -7.19 -39.70 10.50
C ALA A 39 -6.87 -39.93 9.02
N ALA A 40 -7.71 -40.67 8.29
CA ALA A 40 -7.52 -40.92 6.86
C ALA A 40 -7.58 -39.62 6.02
N SER A 41 -8.45 -38.67 6.40
CA SER A 41 -8.57 -37.37 5.72
C SER A 41 -7.55 -36.32 6.17
N ALA A 42 -6.79 -36.57 7.24
CA ALA A 42 -5.89 -35.58 7.86
C ALA A 42 -4.85 -35.04 6.87
N ARG A 43 -4.26 -35.92 6.04
CA ARG A 43 -3.29 -35.52 5.02
C ARG A 43 -3.91 -34.58 3.98
N GLN A 44 -5.11 -34.90 3.50
CA GLN A 44 -5.81 -34.07 2.52
C GLN A 44 -6.14 -32.70 3.11
N LYS A 45 -6.66 -32.66 4.35
CA LYS A 45 -6.94 -31.40 5.08
C LYS A 45 -5.69 -30.54 5.24
N TYR A 46 -4.54 -31.16 5.53
CA TYR A 46 -3.28 -30.45 5.64
C TYR A 46 -2.84 -29.82 4.30
N HIS A 47 -2.97 -30.53 3.19
CA HIS A 47 -2.67 -29.97 1.87
C HIS A 47 -3.59 -28.80 1.51
N ILE A 48 -4.90 -28.93 1.77
CA ILE A 48 -5.86 -27.83 1.58
C ILE A 48 -5.45 -26.60 2.41
N TYR A 49 -5.11 -26.81 3.70
CA TYR A 49 -4.63 -25.73 4.56
C TYR A 49 -3.38 -25.04 3.99
N LEU A 50 -2.40 -25.80 3.48
CA LEU A 50 -1.20 -25.23 2.88
C LEU A 50 -1.51 -24.39 1.64
N ASP A 51 -2.43 -24.85 0.80
CA ASP A 51 -2.84 -24.12 -0.41
C ASP A 51 -3.63 -22.85 -0.06
N ASP A 52 -4.51 -22.90 0.95
CA ASP A 52 -5.17 -21.72 1.48
C ASP A 52 -4.17 -20.70 2.05
N GLN A 53 -3.16 -21.16 2.80
CA GLN A 53 -2.10 -20.29 3.32
C GLN A 53 -1.27 -19.65 2.19
N ARG A 54 -1.03 -20.37 1.09
CA ARG A 54 -0.37 -19.81 -0.10
C ARG A 54 -1.24 -18.75 -0.77
N ARG A 55 -2.54 -19.00 -0.94
CA ARG A 55 -3.50 -18.06 -1.52
C ARG A 55 -3.59 -16.78 -0.68
N LEU A 56 -3.76 -16.90 0.63
CA LEU A 56 -3.80 -15.76 1.56
C LEU A 56 -2.55 -14.89 1.43
N LYS A 57 -1.36 -15.49 1.42
CA LYS A 57 -0.10 -14.74 1.23
C LYS A 57 -0.02 -14.04 -0.13
N GLN A 58 -0.56 -14.64 -1.18
CA GLN A 58 -0.60 -14.01 -2.51
C GLN A 58 -1.56 -12.81 -2.51
N ASP A 59 -2.74 -12.96 -1.89
CA ASP A 59 -3.75 -11.90 -1.80
C ASP A 59 -3.29 -10.74 -0.91
N GLU A 60 -2.61 -11.03 0.21
CA GLU A 60 -1.95 -10.03 1.04
C GLU A 60 -0.90 -9.24 0.26
N LYS A 61 -0.05 -9.92 -0.51
CA LYS A 61 0.96 -9.25 -1.36
C LYS A 61 0.32 -8.35 -2.41
N LYS A 62 -0.73 -8.82 -3.09
CA LYS A 62 -1.50 -7.99 -4.05
C LYS A 62 -2.10 -6.77 -3.38
N THR A 63 -2.71 -6.96 -2.22
CA THR A 63 -3.33 -5.88 -1.43
C THR A 63 -2.30 -4.85 -0.97
N GLN A 64 -1.14 -5.31 -0.49
CA GLN A 64 -0.04 -4.45 -0.07
C GLN A 64 0.53 -3.67 -1.26
N LYS A 65 0.72 -4.30 -2.42
CA LYS A 65 1.17 -3.63 -3.65
C LYS A 65 0.18 -2.53 -4.06
N ARG A 66 -1.12 -2.84 -4.08
CA ARG A 66 -2.19 -1.88 -4.40
C ARG A 66 -2.22 -0.71 -3.41
N LYS A 67 -2.08 -0.99 -2.12
CA LYS A 67 -2.00 0.03 -1.07
C LYS A 67 -0.81 0.97 -1.28
N GLY A 68 0.37 0.42 -1.55
CA GLY A 68 1.57 1.22 -1.84
C GLY A 68 1.37 2.13 -3.06
N MET A 69 0.80 1.60 -4.15
CA MET A 69 0.46 2.41 -5.34
C MET A 69 -0.51 3.55 -5.03
N MET A 70 -1.53 3.30 -4.21
CA MET A 70 -2.50 4.34 -3.81
C MET A 70 -1.85 5.43 -2.93
N GLU A 71 -0.95 5.06 -2.04
CA GLU A 71 -0.17 6.01 -1.23
C GLU A 71 0.71 6.89 -2.10
N GLU A 72 1.43 6.31 -3.05
CA GLU A 72 2.26 7.06 -4.02
C GLU A 72 1.43 8.03 -4.87
N ILE A 73 0.26 7.60 -5.37
CA ILE A 73 -0.69 8.45 -6.09
C ILE A 73 -1.14 9.62 -5.22
N THR A 74 -1.42 9.37 -3.95
CA THR A 74 -1.84 10.42 -2.99
C THR A 74 -0.72 11.44 -2.77
N GLN A 75 0.52 10.98 -2.61
CA GLN A 75 1.68 11.85 -2.50
C GLN A 75 1.92 12.69 -3.76
N MET A 76 1.78 12.08 -4.95
CA MET A 76 1.92 12.80 -6.22
C MET A 76 0.82 13.86 -6.39
N LYS A 77 -0.43 13.57 -6.04
CA LYS A 77 -1.52 14.56 -6.03
C LYS A 77 -1.24 15.73 -5.08
N ALA A 78 -0.72 15.46 -3.89
CA ALA A 78 -0.32 16.50 -2.95
C ALA A 78 0.84 17.36 -3.50
N LYS A 79 1.83 16.73 -4.14
CA LYS A 79 2.94 17.44 -4.82
C LYS A 79 2.43 18.33 -5.96
N LYS A 80 1.50 17.82 -6.78
CA LYS A 80 0.82 18.57 -7.85
C LYS A 80 0.18 19.84 -7.30
N LYS A 81 -0.69 19.71 -6.28
CA LYS A 81 -1.38 20.85 -5.66
C LYS A 81 -0.43 21.90 -5.11
N ARG A 82 0.67 21.50 -4.45
CA ARG A 82 1.68 22.45 -3.97
C ARG A 82 2.37 23.19 -5.10
N MET A 83 2.69 22.50 -6.19
CA MET A 83 3.35 23.11 -7.35
C MET A 83 2.42 24.09 -8.08
N GLU A 84 1.13 23.79 -8.20
CA GLU A 84 0.11 24.71 -8.72
C GLU A 84 0.02 26.00 -7.88
N GLU A 85 0.05 25.87 -6.55
CA GLU A 85 0.04 27.04 -5.66
C GLU A 85 1.34 27.85 -5.80
N ASP A 86 2.49 27.19 -5.86
CA ASP A 86 3.77 27.87 -6.09
C ASP A 86 3.77 28.69 -7.39
N ILE A 87 3.26 28.11 -8.48
CA ILE A 87 3.13 28.80 -9.78
C ILE A 87 2.24 30.02 -9.63
N ARG A 88 1.09 29.88 -8.97
CA ARG A 88 0.15 30.98 -8.71
C ARG A 88 0.80 32.11 -7.93
N VAL A 89 1.53 31.80 -6.87
CA VAL A 89 2.25 32.79 -6.04
C VAL A 89 3.35 33.49 -6.82
N LEU A 90 4.12 32.76 -7.64
CA LEU A 90 5.16 33.33 -8.49
C LEU A 90 4.57 34.29 -9.53
N MET A 91 3.47 33.91 -10.19
CA MET A 91 2.78 34.74 -11.16
C MET A 91 2.23 36.01 -10.53
N LYS A 92 1.51 35.89 -9.40
CA LYS A 92 1.01 37.06 -8.66
C LYS A 92 2.14 38.00 -8.23
N SER A 93 3.26 37.45 -7.77
CA SER A 93 4.44 38.25 -7.39
C SER A 93 5.10 38.93 -8.59
N ALA A 94 5.07 38.29 -9.76
CA ALA A 94 5.55 38.88 -11.00
C ALA A 94 4.66 40.05 -11.44
N ASP A 95 3.34 39.91 -11.36
CA ASP A 95 2.38 40.95 -11.74
C ASP A 95 2.48 42.15 -10.80
N ASN A 96 2.55 41.92 -9.48
CA ASN A 96 2.81 42.98 -8.50
C ASN A 96 4.11 43.76 -8.77
N ASN A 97 5.16 43.07 -9.24
CA ASN A 97 6.41 43.74 -9.62
C ASN A 97 6.27 44.54 -10.92
N ALA A 98 5.46 44.08 -11.88
CA ALA A 98 5.19 44.84 -13.10
C ALA A 98 4.42 46.13 -12.79
N GLU A 99 3.37 46.06 -11.95
CA GLU A 99 2.60 47.24 -11.51
C GLU A 99 3.47 48.25 -10.74
N LYS A 100 4.38 47.77 -9.87
CA LYS A 100 5.36 48.62 -9.17
C LYS A 100 6.33 49.29 -10.14
N ALA A 101 6.75 48.60 -11.19
CA ALA A 101 7.61 49.18 -12.21
C ALA A 101 6.92 50.34 -12.93
N GLU A 102 5.65 50.17 -13.28
CA GLU A 102 4.84 51.20 -13.95
C GLU A 102 4.58 52.41 -13.04
N SER A 103 4.17 52.17 -11.79
CA SER A 103 3.84 53.24 -10.84
C SER A 103 5.07 54.02 -10.35
N GLN A 104 6.22 53.36 -10.18
CA GLN A 104 7.44 53.99 -9.65
C GLN A 104 8.46 54.35 -10.74
N GLY A 105 8.22 53.95 -11.99
CA GLY A 105 9.16 54.15 -13.10
C GLY A 105 10.47 53.36 -12.98
N GLN A 106 10.52 52.34 -12.12
CA GLN A 106 11.74 51.58 -11.83
C GLN A 106 11.83 50.29 -12.64
N LEU A 107 12.65 50.32 -13.71
CA LEU A 107 12.90 49.17 -14.59
C LEU A 107 13.47 47.93 -13.87
N SER A 108 14.10 48.09 -12.70
CA SER A 108 14.63 46.97 -11.91
C SER A 108 13.55 45.96 -11.49
N PHE A 109 12.30 46.41 -11.31
CA PHE A 109 11.18 45.52 -11.00
C PHE A 109 10.74 44.69 -12.21
N ILE A 110 10.92 45.17 -13.45
CA ILE A 110 10.65 44.38 -14.67
C ILE A 110 11.60 43.19 -14.75
N SER A 111 12.90 43.39 -14.46
CA SER A 111 13.86 42.29 -14.42
C SER A 111 13.48 41.22 -13.39
N LYS A 112 13.00 41.64 -12.20
CA LYS A 112 12.50 40.73 -11.16
C LYS A 112 11.24 39.99 -11.60
N SER A 113 10.27 40.70 -12.19
CA SER A 113 9.04 40.11 -12.73
C SER A 113 9.34 39.03 -13.78
N ASN A 114 10.22 39.33 -14.74
CA ASN A 114 10.63 38.38 -15.77
C ASN A 114 11.36 37.15 -15.19
N GLY A 115 12.15 37.33 -14.12
CA GLY A 115 12.76 36.22 -13.37
C GLY A 115 11.70 35.27 -12.80
N LEU A 116 10.69 35.82 -12.13
CA LEU A 116 9.60 35.04 -11.54
C LEU A 116 8.74 34.33 -12.58
N ARG A 117 8.42 34.99 -13.70
CA ARG A 117 7.69 34.36 -14.83
C ARG A 117 8.46 33.21 -15.45
N ARG A 118 9.79 33.32 -15.58
CA ARG A 118 10.63 32.21 -16.05
C ARG A 118 10.59 31.03 -15.08
N ALA A 119 10.71 31.29 -13.78
CA ALA A 119 10.62 30.25 -12.76
C ALA A 119 9.24 29.57 -12.72
N ALA A 120 8.16 30.33 -12.88
CA ALA A 120 6.80 29.79 -12.98
C ALA A 120 6.67 28.87 -14.20
N LYS A 121 7.15 29.31 -15.37
CA LYS A 121 7.13 28.51 -16.62
C LYS A 121 7.94 27.21 -16.52
N GLU A 122 9.06 27.22 -15.79
CA GLU A 122 9.83 26.01 -15.52
C GLU A 122 9.05 25.04 -14.62
N LYS A 123 8.40 25.55 -13.56
CA LYS A 123 7.52 24.73 -12.72
C LYS A 123 6.31 24.19 -13.48
N GLU A 124 5.73 24.92 -14.44
CA GLU A 124 4.65 24.42 -15.32
C GLU A 124 5.10 23.20 -16.13
N ARG A 125 6.30 23.22 -16.71
CA ARG A 125 6.84 22.05 -17.44
C ARG A 125 7.01 20.83 -16.53
N HIS A 126 7.46 21.05 -15.30
CA HIS A 126 7.54 19.98 -14.30
C HIS A 126 6.17 19.47 -13.89
N LEU A 127 5.17 20.35 -13.80
CA LEU A 127 3.79 19.99 -13.51
C LEU A 127 3.21 19.09 -14.61
N GLU A 128 3.39 19.45 -15.88
CA GLU A 128 2.97 18.64 -17.03
C GLU A 128 3.60 17.23 -17.00
N THR A 129 4.89 17.16 -16.66
CA THR A 129 5.59 15.87 -16.54
C THR A 129 5.01 15.03 -15.39
N LEU A 130 4.74 15.66 -14.25
CA LEU A 130 4.14 15.01 -13.09
C LEU A 130 2.71 14.52 -13.39
N GLU A 131 1.93 15.27 -14.16
CA GLU A 131 0.58 14.88 -14.58
C GLU A 131 0.57 13.67 -15.51
N ARG A 132 1.53 13.58 -16.44
CA ARG A 132 1.72 12.38 -17.28
C ARG A 132 2.05 11.17 -16.40
N GLN A 133 3.02 11.29 -15.50
CA GLN A 133 3.39 10.21 -14.57
C GLN A 133 2.21 9.78 -13.69
N LEU A 134 1.41 10.73 -13.20
CA LEU A 134 0.22 10.43 -12.41
C LEU A 134 -0.84 9.69 -13.23
N THR A 135 -1.04 10.09 -14.48
CA THR A 135 -1.97 9.42 -15.41
C THR A 135 -1.53 7.98 -15.68
N ASP A 136 -0.23 7.77 -15.92
CA ASP A 136 0.33 6.43 -16.13
C ASP A 136 0.16 5.54 -14.90
N LYS A 137 0.44 6.06 -13.69
CA LYS A 137 0.23 5.32 -12.44
C LYS A 137 -1.23 5.01 -12.18
N LEU A 138 -2.16 5.92 -12.51
CA LEU A 138 -3.59 5.68 -12.38
C LEU A 138 -4.05 4.57 -13.33
N LYS A 139 -3.49 4.53 -14.54
CA LYS A 139 -3.73 3.45 -15.50
C LYS A 139 -3.18 2.12 -14.98
N GLU A 140 -1.94 2.09 -14.48
CA GLU A 140 -1.33 0.90 -13.88
C GLU A 140 -2.16 0.36 -12.70
N LEU A 141 -2.68 1.24 -11.84
CA LEU A 141 -3.55 0.85 -10.73
C LEU A 141 -4.86 0.21 -11.21
N ARG A 142 -5.45 0.73 -12.30
CA ARG A 142 -6.69 0.17 -12.88
C ARG A 142 -6.45 -1.18 -13.54
N ASP A 143 -5.30 -1.34 -14.18
CA ASP A 143 -4.93 -2.54 -14.92
C ASP A 143 -4.34 -3.63 -13.98
N THR A 144 -4.12 -3.31 -12.69
CA THR A 144 -3.72 -4.28 -11.66
C THR A 144 -4.94 -5.08 -11.18
N PRO A 145 -4.96 -6.42 -11.32
CA PRO A 145 -6.07 -7.28 -10.91
C PRO A 145 -6.25 -7.37 -9.39
#